data_AF-A0A5C5B917-F1
#
_entry.id   AF-A0A5C5B917-F1
#
_cell.length_a   1.000
_cell.length_b   1.000
_cell.length_c   1.000
_cell.angle_alpha   90.00
_cell.angle_beta   90.00
_cell.angle_gamma   90.00
#
_symmetry.space_group_name_H-M   'P 1'
#
loop_
_entity.id
_entity.type
_entity.pdbx_description
1 polymer ?
#
loop_
_entity_poly.entity_id
_entity_poly.type
_entity_poly.pdbx_seq_one_letter_code
_entity_poly.pdbx_strand_id
1 'polypeptide(L)' 'IQYSTVAKPTSDLVGKTMEIITSLQQGDGFPEATEQVDNGVKDVDVYLLDPVVVTKANIKEVFANDPSRLALLN' A
#
# COMPACT_ATOMS: atom_id res chain seq x y z
N ILE A 1 -6.15 -8.00 23.71
CA ILE A 1 -4.79 -8.31 23.18
C ILE A 1 -4.91 -8.39 21.67
N GLN A 2 -4.31 -7.47 20.92
CA GLN A 2 -4.29 -7.53 19.46
C GLN A 2 -3.32 -8.66 19.06
N TYR A 3 -3.85 -9.76 18.52
CA TYR A 3 -3.06 -10.96 18.18
C TYR A 3 -2.29 -10.79 16.86
N SER A 4 -2.83 -10.03 15.93
CA SER A 4 -2.16 -9.58 14.71
C SER A 4 -2.90 -8.39 14.12
N THR A 5 -2.22 -7.58 13.32
CA THR A 5 -2.84 -6.59 12.45
C THR A 5 -2.18 -6.63 11.10
N VAL A 6 -2.91 -6.31 10.05
CA VAL A 6 -2.35 -6.17 8.71
C VAL A 6 -2.07 -4.70 8.48
N ALA A 7 -0.80 -4.33 8.38
CA ALA A 7 -0.42 -3.00 7.95
C ALA A 7 -0.55 -2.92 6.43
N LYS A 8 -1.39 -1.99 5.99
CA LYS A 8 -1.48 -1.55 4.59
C LYS A 8 -0.92 -0.13 4.55
N PRO A 9 0.38 0.06 4.28
CA PRO A 9 1.02 1.36 4.39
C PRO A 9 0.42 2.34 3.37
N THR A 10 -0.24 3.39 3.86
CA THR A 10 -0.89 4.40 3.01
C THR A 10 0.14 5.27 2.29
N SER A 11 1.35 5.40 2.84
CA SER A 11 2.49 6.05 2.18
C SER A 11 2.83 5.38 0.86
N ASP A 12 2.83 4.05 0.84
CA ASP A 12 3.27 3.26 -0.31
C ASP A 12 2.18 3.30 -1.38
N LEU A 13 0.91 3.29 -0.97
CA LEU A 13 -0.24 3.52 -1.86
C LEU A 13 -0.18 4.90 -2.51
N VAL A 14 0.14 5.94 -1.74
CA VAL A 14 0.33 7.30 -2.29
C VAL A 14 1.54 7.33 -3.23
N GLY A 15 2.65 6.69 -2.86
CA GLY A 15 3.84 6.58 -3.71
C GLY A 15 3.52 5.97 -5.07
N LYS A 16 2.84 4.82 -5.09
CA LYS A 16 2.43 4.15 -6.34
C LYS A 16 1.45 5.00 -7.15
N THR A 17 0.56 5.73 -6.49
CA THR A 17 -0.36 6.66 -7.16
C THR A 17 0.39 7.81 -7.84
N MET A 18 1.39 8.39 -7.15
CA MET A 18 2.21 9.46 -7.70
C MET A 18 3.05 9.01 -8.90
N GLU A 19 3.58 7.78 -8.87
CA GLU A 19 4.28 7.16 -10.00
C GLU A 19 3.39 7.09 -11.23
N ILE A 20 2.17 6.55 -11.07
CA ILE A 20 1.19 6.45 -12.17
C ILE A 20 0.83 7.83 -12.71
N ILE A 21 0.55 8.80 -11.83
CA ILE A 21 0.24 10.18 -12.24
C ILE A 21 1.40 10.78 -13.05
N THR A 22 2.63 10.60 -12.58
CA THR A 22 3.82 11.14 -13.25
C THR A 22 4.02 10.52 -14.64
N SER A 23 3.90 9.20 -14.74
CA SER A 23 3.96 8.47 -16.03
C SER A 23 2.91 8.97 -17.02
N LEU A 24 1.67 9.16 -16.55
CA LEU A 24 0.58 9.69 -17.38
C LEU A 24 0.82 11.15 -17.80
N GLN A 25 1.38 11.97 -16.92
CA GLN A 25 1.74 13.36 -17.23
C GLN A 25 2.86 13.46 -18.27
N GLN A 26 3.77 12.49 -18.29
CA GLN A 26 4.86 12.41 -19.27
C GLN A 26 4.42 11.86 -20.63
N GLY A 27 3.22 11.26 -20.69
CA GLY A 27 2.70 10.63 -21.90
C GLY A 27 3.17 9.18 -22.11
N ASP A 28 3.85 8.60 -21.11
CA ASP A 28 4.37 7.23 -21.16
C ASP A 28 3.28 6.17 -20.94
N GLY A 29 2.06 6.61 -20.59
CA GLY A 29 0.91 5.74 -20.38
C GLY A 29 0.88 5.12 -18.99
N PHE A 30 0.06 4.07 -18.84
CA PHE A 30 -0.02 3.32 -17.60
C PHE A 30 1.19 2.38 -17.47
N PRO A 31 1.82 2.29 -16.29
CA PRO A 31 2.83 1.27 -16.04
C PRO A 31 2.21 -0.14 -16.11
N GLU A 32 3.05 -1.17 -16.18
CA GLU A 32 2.57 -2.56 -16.22
C GLU A 32 1.73 -2.91 -14.98
N ALA A 33 0.51 -3.39 -15.21
CA ALA A 33 -0.42 -3.78 -14.16
C ALA A 33 -0.02 -5.09 -13.51
N THR A 34 -0.35 -5.26 -12.23
CA THR A 34 -0.12 -6.53 -11.52
C THR A 34 -1.23 -7.54 -11.81
N GLU A 35 -2.46 -7.06 -11.93
CA GLU A 35 -3.64 -7.87 -12.21
C GLU A 35 -4.68 -7.04 -12.97
N GLN A 36 -5.59 -7.71 -13.67
CA GLN A 36 -6.79 -7.10 -14.22
C GLN A 36 -8.01 -7.61 -13.46
N VAL A 37 -8.84 -6.67 -12.98
CA VAL A 37 -10.03 -6.98 -12.18
C VAL A 37 -11.26 -6.38 -12.87
N ASP A 38 -12.25 -7.23 -13.17
CA ASP A 38 -13.53 -6.79 -13.74
C ASP A 38 -14.32 -5.95 -12.72
N ASN A 39 -14.68 -4.73 -13.12
CA ASN A 39 -15.52 -3.84 -12.32
C ASN A 39 -17.02 -3.93 -12.67
N GLY A 40 -17.41 -4.90 -13.51
CA GLY A 40 -18.76 -5.10 -14.04
C GLY A 40 -19.05 -4.36 -15.35
N VAL A 41 -18.09 -3.57 -15.86
CA VAL A 41 -18.17 -2.84 -17.13
C VAL A 41 -16.93 -3.10 -17.99
N LYS A 42 -15.76 -3.17 -17.37
CA LYS A 42 -14.49 -3.48 -18.01
C LYS A 42 -13.52 -4.09 -17.01
N ASP A 43 -12.53 -4.77 -17.56
CA ASP A 43 -11.32 -5.13 -16.81
C ASP A 43 -10.50 -3.87 -16.52
N VAL A 44 -10.19 -3.68 -15.24
CA VAL A 44 -9.40 -2.55 -14.74
C VAL A 44 -8.03 -3.05 -14.33
N ASP A 45 -6.99 -2.39 -14.82
CA ASP A 45 -5.62 -2.59 -14.39
C ASP A 45 -5.44 -2.20 -12.90
N VAL A 46 -5.01 -3.16 -12.09
CA VAL A 46 -4.79 -3.01 -10.65
C VAL A 46 -3.31 -3.21 -10.32
N TYR A 47 -2.80 -2.33 -9.45
CA TYR A 47 -1.43 -2.36 -8.94
C TYR A 47 -1.47 -2.79 -7.48
N LEU A 48 -1.27 -4.08 -7.23
CA LEU A 48 -1.36 -4.65 -5.90
C LEU A 48 -0.08 -4.33 -5.12
N LEU A 49 -0.24 -3.83 -3.90
CA LEU A 49 0.85 -3.65 -2.95
C LEU A 49 0.77 -4.75 -1.89
N ASP A 50 1.89 -5.37 -1.60
CA ASP A 50 1.94 -6.47 -0.63
C ASP A 50 1.63 -5.96 0.78
N PRO A 51 0.62 -6.54 1.46
CA PRO A 51 0.32 -6.17 2.83
C PRO A 51 1.40 -6.70 3.79
N VAL A 52 1.75 -5.90 4.80
CA VAL A 52 2.72 -6.30 5.82
C VAL A 52 1.99 -6.85 7.03
N VAL A 53 2.23 -8.12 7.36
CA VAL A 53 1.69 -8.73 8.59
C VAL A 53 2.46 -8.20 9.79
N VAL A 54 1.75 -7.53 10.70
CA VAL A 54 2.32 -6.96 11.92
C VAL A 54 1.95 -7.81 13.12
N THR A 55 2.99 -8.22 13.83
CA THR A 55 2.95 -8.98 15.08
C THR A 55 3.67 -8.20 16.18
N LYS A 56 3.56 -8.63 17.43
CA LYS A 56 4.30 -8.01 18.55
C LYS A 56 5.83 -7.99 18.33
N ALA A 57 6.36 -8.90 17.53
CA ALA A 57 7.79 -9.01 17.27
C ALA A 57 8.32 -7.93 16.32
N ASN A 58 7.54 -7.51 15.32
CA ASN A 58 7.98 -6.55 14.28
C ASN A 58 7.27 -5.19 14.35
N ILE A 59 6.34 -4.99 15.28
CA ILE A 59 5.53 -3.76 15.35
C ILE A 59 6.35 -2.47 15.51
N LYS A 60 7.48 -2.53 16.23
CA LYS A 60 8.38 -1.39 16.42
C LYS A 60 9.19 -1.06 15.16
N GLU A 61 9.46 -2.06 14.34
CA GLU A 61 10.18 -1.91 13.07
C GLU A 61 9.23 -1.41 11.98
N VAL A 62 8.07 -2.05 11.83
CA VAL A 62 7.07 -1.69 10.80
C VAL A 62 6.54 -0.27 11.01
N PHE A 63 6.37 0.16 12.26
CA PHE A 63 5.91 1.51 12.59
C PHE A 63 7.03 2.44 13.06
N ALA A 64 8.30 2.14 12.78
CA ALA A 64 9.43 3.00 13.19
C ALA A 64 9.26 4.46 12.73
N ASN A 65 8.64 4.65 11.57
CA ASN A 65 8.40 5.96 10.96
C ASN A 65 7.01 6.54 11.28
N ASP A 66 6.23 5.90 12.15
CA ASP A 66 4.89 6.36 12.56
C ASP A 66 4.81 6.47 14.10
N PRO A 67 5.25 7.62 14.66
CA PRO A 67 5.23 7.86 16.10
C PRO A 67 3.84 7.74 16.72
N SER A 68 2.79 8.03 15.93
CA SER A 68 1.41 7.94 16.40
C SER A 68 0.98 6.49 16.61
N ARG A 69 1.43 5.57 15.74
CA ARG A 69 1.18 4.11 15.89
C ARG A 69 1.97 3.50 17.02
N LEU A 70 3.20 3.97 17.26
CA LEU A 70 4.02 3.51 18.39
C LEU A 70 3.43 3.95 19.74
N ALA A 71 2.81 5.13 19.82
CA ALA A 71 2.18 5.62 21.04
C ALA A 71 0.99 4.75 21.53
N LEU A 72 0.36 4.00 20.61
CA LEU A 72 -0.76 3.10 20.88
C LEU A 72 -0.32 1.74 21.47
N LEU A 73 0.98 1.50 21.62
CA LEU A 73 1.53 0.24 22.16
C LEU A 73 1.60 0.20 23.69
N ASN A 74 1.17 1.27 24.37
CA ASN A 74 1.17 1.43 25.81
C ASN A 74 -0.12 0.93 26.46
#